data_AF-A0A3P7GGD4-F1
#
_entry.id   AF-A0A3P7GGD4-F1
#
_cell.length_a   1.000
_cell.length_b   1.000
_cell.length_c   1.000
_cell.angle_alpha   90.00
_cell.angle_beta   90.00
_cell.angle_gamma   90.00
#
_symmetry.space_group_name_H-M   'P 1'
#
loop_
_entity.id
_entity.type
_entity.pdbx_description
1 polymer ?
#
loop_
_entity_poly.entity_id
_entity_poly.type
_entity_poly.pdbx_seq_one_letter_code
_entity_poly.pdbx_strand_id
1 'polypeptide(L)'
;MDQSGKCSINYMEIVERFKLALESYERFSFAAWVEYECMMKAASVFRYQRLYADMEGFIRERIGKYLDDSFDQFDHFTKALICLNSAEVYRKIGFNRKSAFFARLGVLFRLHMAESGSRTVADYRQVYPVLYRTLIGY
;
A
#
# COMPACT_ATOMS: atom_id res chain seq x y z
N MET A 1 -26.39 -34.81 -17.95
CA MET A 1 -25.07 -35.30 -17.55
C MET A 1 -24.06 -34.35 -18.16
N ASP A 2 -23.57 -33.40 -17.36
CA ASP A 2 -22.36 -32.65 -17.68
C ASP A 2 -21.70 -32.33 -16.34
N GLN A 3 -20.79 -33.22 -15.95
CA GLN A 3 -20.00 -33.15 -14.74
C GLN A 3 -18.81 -32.22 -14.99
N SER A 4 -18.95 -30.96 -14.61
CA SER A 4 -17.81 -30.03 -14.45
C SER A 4 -18.18 -28.97 -13.40
N GLY A 5 -18.37 -29.41 -12.15
CA GLY A 5 -18.45 -28.54 -10.98
C GLY A 5 -17.09 -27.94 -10.63
N LYS A 6 -16.48 -27.18 -11.56
CA LYS A 6 -15.29 -26.38 -11.27
C LYS A 6 -15.70 -25.37 -10.20
N CYS A 7 -15.21 -25.61 -8.99
CA CYS A 7 -15.29 -24.73 -7.85
C CYS A 7 -14.67 -23.37 -8.24
N SER A 8 -15.47 -22.48 -8.83
CA SER A 8 -15.03 -21.12 -9.14
C SER A 8 -14.87 -20.43 -7.80
N ILE A 9 -13.63 -20.29 -7.33
CA ILE A 9 -13.34 -19.61 -6.06
C ILE A 9 -13.95 -18.21 -6.15
N ASN A 10 -15.00 -17.96 -5.36
CA ASN A 10 -15.73 -16.71 -5.38
C ASN A 10 -14.85 -15.63 -4.73
N TYR A 11 -14.41 -14.65 -5.52
CA TYR A 11 -13.54 -13.58 -5.02
C TYR A 11 -14.18 -12.81 -3.86
N MET A 12 -15.52 -12.71 -3.82
CA MET A 12 -16.23 -12.06 -2.72
C MET A 12 -16.03 -12.81 -1.41
N GLU A 13 -16.07 -14.14 -1.43
CA GLU A 13 -15.79 -14.94 -0.24
C GLU A 13 -14.34 -14.74 0.23
N ILE A 14 -13.37 -14.73 -0.71
CA ILE A 14 -11.97 -14.48 -0.37
C ILE A 14 -11.80 -13.11 0.30
N VAL A 15 -12.36 -12.06 -0.30
CA VAL A 15 -12.31 -10.70 0.24
C VAL A 15 -12.94 -10.63 1.63
N GLU A 16 -14.06 -11.33 1.84
CA GLU A 16 -14.74 -11.35 3.13
C GLU A 16 -13.88 -12.02 4.22
N ARG A 17 -13.20 -13.13 3.89
CA ARG A 17 -12.24 -13.74 4.82
C ARG A 17 -11.10 -12.80 5.19
N PHE A 18 -10.60 -12.02 4.23
CA PHE A 18 -9.58 -11.00 4.52
C PHE A 18 -10.12 -9.88 5.42
N LYS A 19 -11.36 -9.41 5.22
CA LYS A 19 -11.97 -8.39 6.09
C LYS A 19 -12.10 -8.89 7.54
N LEU A 20 -12.58 -10.11 7.74
CA LEU A 20 -12.66 -10.73 9.08
C LEU A 20 -11.28 -10.89 9.73
N ALA A 21 -10.25 -11.21 8.94
CA ALA A 21 -8.88 -11.27 9.43
C ALA A 21 -8.35 -9.89 9.85
N LEU A 22 -8.65 -8.83 9.09
CA LEU A 22 -8.28 -7.45 9.44
C LEU A 22 -8.90 -7.02 10.77
N GLU A 23 -10.19 -7.28 10.97
CA GLU A 23 -10.89 -7.01 12.24
C GLU A 23 -10.28 -7.76 13.43
N SER A 24 -9.68 -8.93 13.17
CA SER A 24 -9.00 -9.71 14.19
C SER A 24 -7.63 -9.14 14.53
N TYR A 25 -6.85 -8.71 13.52
CA TYR A 25 -5.53 -8.11 13.72
C TYR A 25 -5.59 -6.73 14.36
N GLU A 26 -6.60 -5.92 14.02
CA GLU A 26 -6.76 -4.56 14.54
C GLU A 26 -6.83 -4.48 16.07
N ARG A 27 -7.21 -5.57 16.73
CA ARG A 27 -7.28 -5.68 18.20
C ARG A 27 -5.91 -5.73 18.87
N PHE A 28 -4.84 -5.94 18.12
CA PHE A 28 -3.50 -6.18 18.64
C PHE A 28 -2.49 -5.22 18.01
N SER A 29 -1.96 -4.26 18.77
CA SER A 29 -0.96 -3.30 18.28
C SER A 29 0.27 -3.99 17.68
N PHE A 30 0.77 -5.05 18.30
CA PHE A 30 1.91 -5.81 17.77
C PHE A 30 1.66 -6.45 16.38
N ALA A 31 0.39 -6.54 15.95
CA ALA A 31 0.00 -7.13 14.68
C ALA A 31 -0.12 -6.11 13.53
N ALA A 32 0.20 -4.82 13.73
CA ALA A 32 -0.01 -3.79 12.71
C ALA A 32 0.66 -4.08 11.36
N TRP A 33 1.88 -4.62 11.34
CA TRP A 33 2.52 -5.00 10.07
C TRP A 33 1.78 -6.14 9.37
N VAL A 34 1.30 -7.12 10.14
CA VAL A 34 0.51 -8.25 9.64
C VAL A 34 -0.86 -7.78 9.12
N GLU A 35 -1.49 -6.83 9.82
CA GLU A 35 -2.72 -6.15 9.40
C GLU A 35 -2.51 -5.46 8.03
N TYR A 36 -1.43 -4.69 7.89
CA TYR A 36 -1.07 -4.03 6.63
C TYR A 36 -0.84 -5.03 5.49
N GLU A 37 -0.08 -6.10 5.72
CA GLU A 37 0.15 -7.13 4.70
C GLU A 37 -1.15 -7.85 4.30
N CYS A 38 -2.01 -8.12 5.27
CA CYS A 38 -3.35 -8.68 5.05
C CYS A 38 -4.19 -7.76 4.16
N MET A 39 -4.18 -6.46 4.43
CA MET A 39 -4.87 -5.45 3.63
C MET A 39 -4.36 -5.43 2.19
N MET A 40 -3.05 -5.44 1.99
CA MET A 40 -2.46 -5.43 0.63
C MET A 40 -2.77 -6.72 -0.14
N LYS A 41 -2.82 -7.87 0.54
CA LYS A 41 -3.25 -9.14 -0.07
C LYS A 41 -4.72 -9.10 -0.48
N ALA A 42 -5.59 -8.56 0.37
CA ALA A 42 -7.01 -8.35 0.03
C ALA A 42 -7.17 -7.43 -1.19
N ALA A 43 -6.43 -6.31 -1.24
CA ALA A 43 -6.41 -5.41 -2.39
C ALA A 43 -5.96 -6.11 -3.68
N SER A 44 -5.04 -7.07 -3.58
CA SER A 44 -4.58 -7.83 -4.74
C SER A 44 -5.69 -8.69 -5.37
N VAL A 45 -6.67 -9.16 -4.58
CA VAL A 45 -7.82 -9.95 -5.09
C VAL A 45 -8.65 -9.09 -6.04
N PHE A 46 -9.00 -7.86 -5.64
CA PHE A 46 -9.70 -6.91 -6.51
C PHE A 46 -8.92 -6.64 -7.79
N ARG A 47 -7.60 -6.46 -7.69
CA ARG A 47 -6.72 -6.27 -8.86
C ARG A 47 -6.77 -7.45 -9.83
N TYR A 48 -6.72 -8.68 -9.34
CA TYR A 48 -6.80 -9.89 -10.19
C TYR A 48 -8.15 -10.01 -10.89
N GLN A 49 -9.23 -9.57 -10.24
CA GLN A 49 -10.57 -9.51 -10.83
C GLN A 49 -10.81 -8.25 -11.68
N ARG A 50 -9.80 -7.38 -11.84
CA ARG A 50 -9.88 -6.09 -12.54
C ARG A 50 -10.90 -5.11 -11.96
N LEU A 51 -11.25 -5.28 -10.68
CA LEU A 51 -12.13 -4.40 -9.91
C LEU A 51 -11.33 -3.21 -9.37
N TYR A 52 -10.86 -2.34 -10.25
CA TYR A 52 -9.89 -1.29 -9.88
C TYR A 52 -10.48 -0.20 -8.99
N ALA A 53 -11.77 0.12 -9.15
CA ALA A 53 -12.46 1.08 -8.29
C ALA A 53 -12.58 0.54 -6.85
N ASP A 54 -13.00 -0.72 -6.70
CA ASP A 54 -13.08 -1.36 -5.38
C ASP A 54 -11.71 -1.50 -4.72
N MET A 55 -10.68 -1.85 -5.51
CA MET A 55 -9.29 -1.87 -5.03
C MET A 55 -8.85 -0.49 -4.51
N GLU A 56 -9.14 0.57 -5.25
CA GLU A 56 -8.78 1.95 -4.88
C GLU A 56 -9.48 2.36 -3.59
N GLY A 57 -10.80 2.13 -3.49
CA GLY A 57 -11.58 2.45 -2.31
C GLY A 57 -11.08 1.69 -1.09
N PHE A 58 -10.85 0.38 -1.24
CA PHE A 58 -10.37 -0.48 -0.17
C PHE A 58 -9.02 -0.03 0.40
N ILE A 59 -8.06 0.31 -0.47
CA ILE A 59 -6.75 0.84 -0.06
C ILE A 59 -6.91 2.21 0.59
N ARG A 60 -7.67 3.13 -0.05
CA ARG A 60 -7.80 4.53 0.40
C ARG A 60 -8.39 4.62 1.81
N GLU A 61 -9.40 3.81 2.14
CA GLU A 61 -10.04 3.79 3.46
C GLU A 61 -9.10 3.38 4.60
N ARG A 62 -8.10 2.53 4.31
CA ARG A 62 -7.28 1.89 5.35
C ARG A 62 -5.87 2.45 5.44
N ILE A 63 -5.30 2.85 4.30
CA ILE A 63 -3.90 3.28 4.27
C ILE A 63 -3.64 4.57 5.06
N GLY A 64 -4.66 5.44 5.19
CA GLY A 64 -4.55 6.69 5.94
C GLY A 64 -4.10 6.46 7.38
N LYS A 65 -4.67 5.44 8.06
CA LYS A 65 -4.31 5.04 9.43
C LYS A 65 -2.81 4.84 9.59
N TYR A 66 -2.16 4.10 8.70
CA TYR A 66 -0.73 3.78 8.82
C TYR A 66 0.20 4.95 8.48
N LEU A 67 -0.30 5.94 7.74
CA LEU A 67 0.48 7.11 7.32
C LEU A 67 0.24 8.32 8.21
N ASP A 68 -0.75 8.27 9.10
CA ASP A 68 -1.07 9.33 10.06
C ASP A 68 0.10 9.55 11.03
N ASP A 69 0.36 10.81 11.39
CA ASP A 69 1.44 11.17 12.33
C ASP A 69 1.20 10.61 13.74
N SER A 70 -0.07 10.42 14.12
CA SER A 70 -0.46 9.78 15.39
C SER A 70 -0.22 8.27 15.42
N PHE A 71 0.01 7.64 14.27
CA PHE A 71 0.33 6.21 14.20
C PHE A 71 1.83 5.99 14.43
N ASP A 72 2.18 5.71 15.68
CA ASP A 72 3.54 5.60 16.20
C ASP A 72 4.16 4.19 16.07
N GLN A 73 3.36 3.20 15.70
CA GLN A 73 3.82 1.81 15.54
C GLN A 73 4.72 1.61 14.30
N PHE A 74 4.66 2.53 13.33
CA PHE A 74 5.52 2.52 12.15
C PHE A 74 6.41 3.75 12.10
N ASP A 75 7.71 3.52 11.96
CA ASP A 75 8.67 4.59 11.71
C ASP A 75 8.54 5.15 10.27
N HIS A 76 9.24 6.26 10.00
CA HIS A 76 9.20 6.87 8.67
C HIS A 76 9.73 5.95 7.57
N PHE A 77 10.67 5.04 7.85
CA PHE A 77 11.14 4.08 6.85
C PHE A 77 10.05 3.08 6.45
N THR A 78 9.27 2.63 7.42
CA THR A 78 8.12 1.75 7.20
C THR A 78 7.00 2.48 6.46
N LYS A 79 6.67 3.72 6.87
CA LYS A 79 5.70 4.57 6.14
C LYS A 79 6.15 4.83 4.69
N ALA A 80 7.44 5.03 4.45
CA ALA A 80 8.00 5.16 3.11
C ALA A 80 7.80 3.88 2.27
N LEU A 81 8.06 2.71 2.87
CA LEU A 81 7.84 1.41 2.21
C LEU A 81 6.36 1.20 1.85
N ILE A 82 5.45 1.51 2.77
CA ILE A 82 4.00 1.44 2.54
C ILE A 82 3.61 2.29 1.33
N CYS A 83 4.09 3.52 1.27
CA CYS A 83 3.89 4.42 0.15
C CYS A 83 4.43 3.87 -1.17
N LEU A 84 5.65 3.32 -1.19
CA LEU A 84 6.23 2.72 -2.40
C LEU A 84 5.46 1.47 -2.87
N ASN A 85 4.98 0.64 -1.94
CA ASN A 85 4.13 -0.51 -2.26
C ASN A 85 2.81 -0.06 -2.90
N SER A 86 2.18 0.99 -2.36
CA SER A 86 0.96 1.55 -2.95
C SER A 86 1.21 2.16 -4.32
N ALA A 87 2.32 2.88 -4.49
CA ALA A 87 2.73 3.42 -5.79
C ALA A 87 2.83 2.31 -6.83
N GLU A 88 3.47 1.19 -6.49
CA GLU A 88 3.63 0.04 -7.36
C GLU A 88 2.28 -0.60 -7.74
N VAL A 89 1.34 -0.69 -6.80
CA VAL A 89 -0.02 -1.18 -7.10
C VAL A 89 -0.74 -0.28 -8.09
N TYR A 90 -0.71 1.04 -7.89
CA TYR A 90 -1.35 2.00 -8.81
C TYR A 90 -0.68 2.03 -10.18
N ARG A 91 0.65 1.88 -10.23
CA ARG A 91 1.40 1.76 -11.48
C ARG A 91 0.96 0.54 -12.29
N LYS A 92 0.78 -0.61 -11.64
CA LYS A 92 0.35 -1.87 -12.29
C LYS A 92 -1.04 -1.80 -12.93
N ILE A 93 -1.90 -0.89 -12.48
CA ILE A 93 -3.24 -0.69 -13.04
C ILE A 93 -3.34 0.52 -13.97
N GLY A 94 -2.21 1.21 -14.25
CA GLY A 94 -2.17 2.39 -15.12
C GLY A 94 -2.63 3.69 -14.46
N PHE A 95 -2.84 3.72 -13.15
CA PHE A 95 -3.22 4.94 -12.43
C PHE A 95 -1.98 5.77 -12.06
N ASN A 96 -1.33 6.34 -13.09
CA ASN A 96 -0.03 6.99 -12.98
C ASN A 96 0.01 8.18 -12.02
N ARG A 97 -1.04 9.00 -11.99
CA ARG A 97 -1.10 10.17 -11.08
C ARG A 97 -1.06 9.76 -9.60
N LYS A 98 -1.81 8.71 -9.23
CA LYS A 98 -1.84 8.20 -7.86
C LYS A 98 -0.58 7.41 -7.51
N SER A 99 -0.03 6.69 -8.50
CA SER A 99 1.31 6.09 -8.38
C SER A 99 2.38 7.15 -8.07
N ALA A 100 2.39 8.25 -8.81
CA ALA A 100 3.35 9.34 -8.64
C ALA A 100 3.19 10.03 -7.29
N PHE A 101 1.95 10.28 -6.86
CA PHE A 101 1.65 10.81 -5.53
C PHE A 101 2.25 9.97 -4.41
N PHE A 102 1.94 8.67 -4.36
CA PHE A 102 2.46 7.79 -3.30
C PHE A 102 3.98 7.63 -3.36
N ALA A 103 4.57 7.55 -4.55
CA ALA A 103 6.02 7.47 -4.68
C ALA A 103 6.71 8.72 -4.11
N ARG A 104 6.19 9.92 -4.39
CA ARG A 104 6.71 11.18 -3.83
C ARG A 104 6.49 11.27 -2.32
N LEU A 105 5.32 10.85 -1.82
CA LEU A 105 5.06 10.79 -0.38
C LEU A 105 6.03 9.84 0.34
N GLY A 106 6.33 8.68 -0.27
CA GLY A 106 7.33 7.75 0.25
C GLY A 106 8.73 8.37 0.30
N VAL A 107 9.10 9.19 -0.68
CA VAL A 107 10.36 9.97 -0.65
C VAL A 107 10.37 10.97 0.50
N LEU A 108 9.25 11.66 0.78
CA LEU A 108 9.16 12.58 1.92
C LEU A 108 9.41 11.86 3.24
N PHE A 109 8.77 10.70 3.46
CA PHE A 109 9.03 9.88 4.64
C PHE A 109 10.49 9.39 4.70
N ARG A 110 11.06 8.92 3.59
CA ARG A 110 12.46 8.49 3.53
C ARG A 110 13.44 9.62 3.85
N LEU A 111 13.09 10.83 3.43
CA LEU A 111 13.84 12.06 3.66
C LEU A 111 13.44 12.81 4.94
N HIS A 112 12.55 12.26 5.77
CA HIS A 112 12.26 12.80 7.09
C HIS A 112 13.41 12.51 8.08
N MET A 113 14.12 13.55 8.55
CA MET A 113 15.12 13.42 9.63
C MET A 113 14.50 13.85 10.94
N ALA A 114 14.83 13.15 12.02
CA ALA A 114 14.74 13.74 13.35
C ALA A 114 15.63 15.00 13.39
N GLU A 115 15.24 15.99 14.18
CA GLU A 115 15.61 17.42 14.13
C GLU A 115 17.11 17.78 14.04
N SER A 116 18.03 16.82 14.17
CA SER A 116 19.47 17.05 14.24
C SER A 116 20.29 16.48 13.07
N GLY A 117 19.67 15.85 12.07
CA GLY A 117 20.38 15.25 10.93
C GLY A 117 20.44 16.15 9.68
N SER A 118 21.61 16.27 9.06
CA SER A 118 21.72 16.80 7.70
C SER A 118 21.64 15.68 6.67
N ARG A 119 20.92 15.91 5.57
CA ARG A 119 20.83 14.95 4.47
C ARG A 119 22.14 14.90 3.71
N THR A 120 22.60 13.68 3.45
CA THR A 120 23.81 13.41 2.69
C THR A 120 23.50 13.26 1.20
N VAL A 121 24.52 13.39 0.35
CA VAL A 121 24.40 13.07 -1.09
C VAL A 121 23.94 11.62 -1.30
N ALA A 122 24.33 10.70 -0.41
CA ALA A 122 23.91 9.30 -0.49
C ALA A 122 22.39 9.15 -0.29
N ASP A 123 21.78 9.91 0.63
CA ASP A 123 20.33 9.91 0.86
C ASP A 123 19.58 10.33 -0.40
N TYR A 124 20.02 11.43 -1.02
CA TYR A 124 19.39 11.94 -2.24
C TYR A 124 19.54 10.97 -3.43
N ARG A 125 20.72 10.33 -3.58
CA ARG A 125 20.94 9.32 -4.63
C ARG A 125 19.98 8.13 -4.53
N GLN A 126 19.52 7.77 -3.34
CA GLN A 126 18.54 6.70 -3.15
C GLN A 126 17.14 7.07 -3.67
N VAL A 127 16.75 8.35 -3.57
CA VAL A 127 15.38 8.80 -3.87
C VAL A 127 15.23 9.47 -5.23
N TYR A 128 16.30 10.03 -5.80
CA TYR A 128 16.26 10.68 -7.11
C TYR A 128 15.70 9.79 -8.23
N PRO A 129 16.06 8.49 -8.34
CA PRO A 129 15.48 7.62 -9.36
C PRO A 129 13.97 7.47 -9.21
N VAL A 130 13.45 7.49 -7.98
CA VAL A 130 12.01 7.46 -7.70
C VAL A 130 11.39 8.77 -8.20
N LEU A 131 11.90 9.92 -7.75
CA LEU A 131 11.38 11.24 -8.14
C LEU A 131 11.37 11.44 -9.67
N TYR A 132 12.47 11.10 -10.33
CA TYR A 132 12.60 11.22 -11.78
C TYR A 132 11.53 10.41 -12.54
N ARG A 133 11.28 9.15 -12.13
CA ARG A 133 10.24 8.31 -12.73
C ARG A 133 8.83 8.87 -12.54
N THR A 134 8.59 9.63 -11.48
CA THR A 134 7.27 10.21 -11.20
C THR A 134 6.96 11.48 -12.00
N LEU A 135 7.93 12.02 -12.76
CA LEU A 135 7.70 13.23 -13.58
C LEU A 135 6.65 13.00 -14.68
N ILE A 136 6.62 11.79 -15.26
CA ILE A 136 5.67 11.42 -16.34
C ILE A 136 4.23 11.26 -15.80
N GLY A 137 4.07 11.08 -14.49
CA GLY A 137 2.75 10.88 -13.86
C GLY A 137 1.98 12.16 -13.57
N TYR A 138 2.56 13.33 -13.89
CA TYR A 138 1.96 14.66 -13.80
C TYR A 138 1.94 15.29 -15.18
#